data_AF-K2DNE9-F1
#
_entry.id   AF-K2DNE9-F1
#
_cell.length_a   1.000
_cell.length_b   1.000
_cell.length_c   1.000
_cell.angle_alpha   90.00
_cell.angle_beta   90.00
_cell.angle_gamma   90.00
#
_symmetry.space_group_name_H-M   'P 1'
#
loop_
_entity.id
_entity.type
_entity.pdbx_description
1 polymer ?
#
loop_
_entity_poly.entity_id
_entity_poly.type
_entity_poly.pdbx_seq_one_letter_code
_entity_poly.pdbx_strand_id
1 'polypeptide(L)'
;MREEYITDAQGRRVRAKHAATVTQGGTQLVLWADMRTATHQHMSLALQQRRHQIVGDCRQLKMDVDSYNDNRLPVQPIQIIFDFTYDLEELALAA
;
A
#
# COMPACT_ATOMS: atom_id res chain seq x y z
N MET A 1 -17.62 4.32 3.11
CA MET A 1 -17.11 3.79 4.40
C MET A 1 -15.59 3.60 4.42
N ARG A 2 -14.94 3.13 3.34
CA ARG A 2 -13.47 2.95 3.21
C ARG A 2 -12.66 4.23 2.90
N GLU A 3 -13.34 5.33 2.61
CA GLU A 3 -12.77 6.52 1.94
C GLU A 3 -12.94 7.80 2.77
N GLU A 4 -13.17 7.68 4.08
CA GLU A 4 -13.14 8.87 4.93
C GLU A 4 -11.69 9.37 5.01
N TYR A 5 -11.48 10.59 4.50
CA TYR A 5 -10.23 11.33 4.67
C TYR A 5 -10.45 12.45 5.66
N ILE A 6 -9.44 12.68 6.49
CA ILE A 6 -9.34 13.84 7.37
C ILE A 6 -8.11 14.65 6.98
N THR A 7 -8.13 15.94 7.28
CA THR A 7 -6.93 16.77 7.26
C THR A 7 -6.30 16.70 8.64
N ASP A 8 -5.05 16.27 8.72
CA ASP A 8 -4.32 16.24 9.99
C ASP A 8 -3.82 17.64 10.39
N ALA A 9 -3.23 17.77 11.57
CA ALA A 9 -2.71 19.04 12.06
C ALA A 9 -1.53 19.59 11.24
N GLN A 10 -0.93 18.79 10.36
CA GLN A 10 0.12 19.18 9.43
C GLN A 10 -0.43 19.57 8.06
N GLY A 11 -1.75 19.54 7.86
CA GLY A 11 -2.42 19.87 6.60
C GLY A 11 -2.50 18.70 5.61
N ARG A 12 -2.06 17.49 5.97
CA ARG A 12 -2.07 16.33 5.06
C ARG A 12 -3.45 15.69 5.02
N ARG A 13 -3.90 15.30 3.82
CA ARG A 13 -5.10 14.48 3.66
C ARG A 13 -4.75 13.02 3.92
N VAL A 14 -5.19 12.50 5.07
CA VAL A 14 -4.91 11.12 5.51
C VAL A 14 -6.20 10.31 5.64
N ARG A 15 -6.11 9.00 5.42
CA ARG A 15 -7.25 8.09 5.61
C ARG A 15 -7.56 7.97 7.10
N ALA A 16 -8.80 8.18 7.49
CA ALA A 16 -9.20 8.07 8.89
C ALA A 16 -9.28 6.62 9.35
N LYS A 17 -9.76 5.71 8.50
CA LYS A 17 -10.06 4.32 8.88
C LYS A 17 -9.01 3.35 8.35
N HIS A 18 -8.48 2.51 9.23
CA HIS A 18 -7.45 1.52 8.91
C HIS A 18 -7.90 0.11 9.30
N ALA A 19 -7.85 -0.79 8.32
CA ALA A 19 -8.16 -2.20 8.51
C ALA A 19 -6.91 -2.98 8.94
N ALA A 20 -7.05 -3.82 9.95
CA ALA A 20 -6.07 -4.83 10.32
C ALA A 20 -6.75 -6.20 10.32
N THR A 21 -6.14 -7.15 9.63
CA THR A 21 -6.53 -8.55 9.69
C THR A 21 -5.83 -9.23 10.85
N VAL A 22 -6.57 -9.92 11.71
CA VAL A 22 -6.04 -10.69 12.83
C VAL A 22 -6.58 -12.11 12.80
N THR A 23 -5.77 -13.09 13.18
CA THR A 23 -6.23 -14.47 13.35
C THR A 23 -6.47 -14.71 14.84
N GLN A 24 -7.71 -15.04 15.21
CA GLN A 24 -8.10 -15.37 16.57
C GLN A 24 -8.90 -16.68 16.56
N GLY A 25 -8.48 -17.65 17.37
CA GLY A 25 -9.16 -18.96 17.45
C GLY A 25 -9.24 -19.69 16.11
N GLY A 26 -8.23 -19.53 15.24
CA GLY A 26 -8.21 -20.13 13.90
C GLY A 26 -9.05 -19.38 12.85
N THR A 27 -9.79 -18.35 13.23
CA THR A 27 -10.60 -17.54 12.31
C THR A 27 -9.90 -16.22 11.99
N GLN A 28 -9.89 -15.85 10.71
CA GLN A 28 -9.40 -14.56 10.25
C GLN A 28 -10.50 -13.50 10.39
N LEU A 29 -10.21 -12.45 11.15
CA LEU A 29 -11.10 -11.31 11.39
C LEU A 29 -10.52 -10.05 10.75
N VAL A 30 -11.38 -9.17 10.23
CA VAL A 30 -10.98 -7.85 9.75
C VAL A 30 -11.52 -6.80 10.71
N LEU A 31 -10.62 -6.16 11.44
CA LEU A 31 -10.93 -5.11 12.40
C LEU A 31 -10.66 -3.75 11.76
N TRP A 32 -11.60 -2.82 11.89
CA TRP A 32 -11.47 -1.45 11.44
C TRP A 32 -11.32 -0.52 12.64
N ALA A 33 -10.39 0.41 12.59
CA ALA A 33 -10.23 1.43 13.62
C ALA A 33 -10.01 2.81 13.01
N ASP A 34 -10.40 3.84 13.75
CA ASP A 34 -10.08 5.24 13.44
C ASP A 34 -8.69 5.58 13.94
N MET A 35 -7.81 6.11 13.09
CA MET A 35 -6.42 6.38 13.46
C MET A 35 -6.28 7.37 14.62
N ARG A 36 -7.29 8.21 14.87
CA ARG A 36 -7.28 9.20 15.96
C ARG A 36 -7.46 8.56 17.33
N THR A 37 -8.08 7.37 17.39
CA THR A 37 -8.40 6.67 18.65
C THR A 37 -7.87 5.25 18.71
N ALA A 38 -7.33 4.72 17.61
CA ALA A 38 -6.77 3.38 17.53
C ALA A 38 -5.52 3.23 18.41
N THR A 39 -5.27 2.00 18.87
CA THR A 39 -4.03 1.67 19.56
C THR A 39 -2.85 1.68 18.60
N HIS A 40 -1.65 1.98 19.11
CA HIS A 40 -0.40 1.89 18.34
C HIS A 40 -0.21 0.51 17.69
N GLN A 41 -0.56 -0.56 18.41
CA GLN A 41 -0.47 -1.93 17.91
C GLN A 41 -1.38 -2.17 16.70
N HIS A 42 -2.63 -1.70 16.74
CA HIS A 42 -3.55 -1.81 15.61
C HIS A 42 -3.00 -1.08 14.39
N MET A 43 -2.54 0.15 14.58
CA MET A 43 -2.02 0.97 13.48
C MET A 43 -0.74 0.40 12.87
N SER A 44 0.18 -0.10 13.71
CA SER A 44 1.40 -0.77 13.24
C SER A 44 1.08 -1.97 12.37
N LEU A 45 0.14 -2.81 12.81
CA LEU A 45 -0.29 -3.99 12.06
C LEU A 45 -0.97 -3.61 10.75
N ALA A 46 -1.92 -2.66 10.79
CA ALA A 46 -2.64 -2.21 9.60
C ALA A 46 -1.70 -1.64 8.53
N LEU A 47 -0.73 -0.81 8.93
CA LEU A 47 0.24 -0.20 8.03
C LEU A 47 1.22 -1.25 7.47
N GLN A 48 1.69 -2.19 8.28
CA GLN A 48 2.55 -3.27 7.82
C GLN A 48 1.83 -4.19 6.82
N GLN A 49 0.56 -4.53 7.08
CA GLN A 49 -0.25 -5.31 6.15
C GLN A 49 -0.48 -4.55 4.84
N ARG A 50 -0.74 -3.24 4.90
CA ARG A 50 -0.87 -2.42 3.69
C ARG A 50 0.43 -2.37 2.90
N ARG A 51 1.58 -2.29 3.58
CA ARG A 51 2.90 -2.39 2.94
C ARG A 51 3.09 -3.75 2.25
N HIS A 52 2.71 -4.85 2.90
CA HIS A 52 2.80 -6.17 2.27
C HIS A 52 1.88 -6.31 1.05
N GLN A 53 0.69 -5.70 1.07
CA GLN A 53 -0.17 -5.66 -0.12
C GLN A 53 0.53 -4.94 -1.28
N ILE A 54 1.12 -3.77 -1.04
CA ILE A 54 1.88 -3.02 -2.07
C ILE A 54 3.01 -3.87 -2.64
N VAL A 55 3.78 -4.56 -1.79
CA VAL A 55 4.85 -5.47 -2.25
C VAL A 55 4.29 -6.63 -3.07
N GLY A 56 3.14 -7.18 -2.68
CA GLY A 56 2.43 -8.21 -3.44
C GLY A 56 2.05 -7.74 -4.85
N ASP A 57 1.51 -6.53 -4.95
CA ASP A 57 1.17 -5.91 -6.24
C ASP A 57 2.42 -5.68 -7.10
N CYS A 58 3.51 -5.19 -6.50
CA CYS A 58 4.79 -5.01 -7.19
C CYS A 58 5.37 -6.33 -7.69
N ARG A 59 5.29 -7.39 -6.88
CA ARG A 59 5.75 -8.73 -7.28
C ARG A 59 4.99 -9.23 -8.51
N GLN A 60 3.66 -9.08 -8.52
CA GLN A 60 2.86 -9.51 -9.66
C GLN A 60 3.24 -8.74 -10.92
N LEU A 61 3.30 -7.39 -10.83
CA LEU A 61 3.70 -6.55 -11.96
C LEU A 61 5.08 -6.91 -12.49
N LYS A 62 6.04 -7.20 -11.61
CA LYS A 62 7.37 -7.66 -12.02
C LYS A 62 7.31 -8.98 -12.80
N MET A 63 6.60 -9.97 -12.29
CA MET A 63 6.45 -11.26 -12.97
C MET A 63 5.81 -11.10 -14.35
N ASP A 64 4.82 -10.22 -14.47
CA ASP A 64 4.13 -9.96 -15.74
C ASP A 64 5.08 -9.31 -16.77
N VAL A 65 5.88 -8.32 -16.35
CA VAL A 65 6.87 -7.64 -17.20
C VAL A 65 7.98 -8.58 -17.61
N ASP A 66 8.53 -9.35 -16.67
CA ASP A 66 9.59 -10.33 -16.94
C ASP A 66 9.08 -11.36 -17.95
N SER A 67 7.90 -11.94 -17.70
CA SER A 67 7.26 -12.90 -18.62
C SER A 67 7.02 -12.31 -20.01
N TYR A 68 6.53 -11.08 -20.11
CA TYR A 68 6.33 -10.43 -21.40
C TYR A 68 7.66 -10.25 -22.15
N ASN A 69 8.68 -9.69 -21.50
CA ASN A 69 9.98 -9.43 -22.11
C ASN A 69 10.66 -10.72 -22.57
N ASP A 70 10.66 -11.76 -21.73
CA ASP A 70 11.33 -13.04 -22.02
C ASP A 70 10.64 -13.80 -23.16
N ASN A 71 9.31 -13.75 -23.23
CA ASN A 71 8.55 -14.50 -24.23
C ASN A 71 8.39 -13.77 -25.56
N ARG A 72 8.34 -12.42 -25.56
CA ARG A 72 8.16 -11.63 -26.79
C ARG A 72 9.47 -11.16 -27.40
N LEU A 73 10.57 -11.16 -26.64
CA LEU A 73 11.89 -10.67 -27.06
C LEU A 73 11.80 -9.36 -27.85
N PRO A 74 11.14 -8.32 -27.29
CA PRO A 74 10.97 -7.05 -27.98
C PRO A 74 12.33 -6.40 -28.24
N VAL A 75 12.42 -5.60 -29.30
CA VAL A 75 13.63 -4.82 -29.63
C VAL A 75 14.02 -3.89 -28.46
N GLN A 76 13.02 -3.41 -27.72
CA GLN A 76 13.21 -2.64 -26.49
C GLN A 76 12.40 -3.29 -25.36
N PRO A 77 13.06 -3.99 -24.41
CA PRO A 77 12.40 -4.53 -23.25
C PRO A 77 11.79 -3.45 -22.35
N ILE A 78 10.61 -3.73 -21.81
CA ILE A 78 9.95 -2.85 -20.84
C ILE A 78 10.77 -2.83 -19.55
N GLN A 79 11.13 -1.65 -19.07
CA GLN A 79 11.82 -1.44 -17.79
C GLN A 79 10.87 -0.78 -16.80
N ILE A 80 10.70 -1.39 -15.62
CA ILE A 80 9.90 -0.84 -14.52
C ILE A 80 10.79 -0.70 -13.29
N ILE A 81 10.78 0.49 -12.69
CA ILE A 81 11.46 0.79 -11.42
C ILE A 81 10.46 0.58 -10.29
N PHE A 82 10.85 -0.19 -9.27
CA PHE A 82 10.04 -0.48 -8.08
C PHE A 82 10.51 0.30 -6.84
N ASP A 83 11.45 1.22 -7.03
CA ASP A 83 11.82 2.23 -6.05
C ASP A 83 10.96 3.47 -6.28
N PHE A 84 9.97 3.66 -5.42
CA PHE A 84 9.00 4.75 -5.51
C PHE A 84 9.44 6.02 -4.78
N THR A 85 10.70 6.14 -4.37
CA THR A 85 11.17 7.29 -3.57
C THR A 85 10.87 8.61 -4.28
N TYR A 86 11.25 8.72 -5.55
CA TYR A 86 11.02 9.95 -6.32
C TYR A 86 9.54 10.14 -6.71
N ASP A 87 8.80 9.07 -7.00
CA ASP A 87 7.36 9.17 -7.26
C ASP A 87 6.61 9.77 -6.06
N LEU A 88 6.99 9.38 -4.84
CA LEU A 88 6.41 9.93 -3.61
C LEU A 88 6.80 11.40 -3.39
N GLU A 89 8.05 11.77 -3.69
CA GLU A 89 8.53 13.16 -3.61
C GLU A 89 7.79 14.06 -4.61
N GLU A 90 7.60 13.60 -5.84
CA GLU A 90 6.86 14.33 -6.88
C GLU A 90 5.40 14.56 -6.48
N LEU A 91 4.72 13.51 -6.00
CA LEU A 91 3.34 13.63 -5.52
C LEU A 91 3.20 14.58 -4.32
N ALA A 92 4.23 14.67 -3.46
CA ALA A 92 4.23 15.59 -2.34
C ALA A 92 4.39 17.06 -2.76
N LEU A 93 5.10 17.33 -3.86
CA LEU A 93 5.23 18.68 -4.43
C LEU A 93 3.96 19.15 -5.15
N ALA A 94 3.15 18.21 -5.65
CA ALA A 94 1.90 18.49 -6.36
C ALA A 94 0.67 18.65 -5.45
N ALA A 95 0.81 18.41 -4.14
CA ALA A 95 -0.26 18.42 -3.14
C ALA A 95 -0.34 19.74 -2.37
#